data_AF-W4QST4-F1
#
_entry.id   AF-W4QST4-F1
#
_cell.length_a   1.000
_cell.length_b   1.000
_cell.length_c   1.000
_cell.angle_alpha   90.00
_cell.angle_beta   90.00
_cell.angle_gamma   90.00
#
_symmetry.space_group_name_H-M   'P 1'
#
loop_
_entity.id
_entity.type
_entity.pdbx_description
1 polymer ?
#
loop_
_entity_poly.entity_id
_entity_poly.type
_entity_poly.pdbx_seq_one_letter_code
_entity_poly.pdbx_strand_id
1 'polypeptide(L)' 'MAKRTCWIIIFLALALNVVMLQWTIEAYLGHEFELVFKYTVIAIVSSVVALLTLLQWRRLEYK' A
#
# COMPACT_ATOMS: atom_id res chain seq x y z
N MET A 1 -10.18 13.13 16.03
CA MET A 1 -9.15 13.46 15.01
C MET A 1 -8.40 12.23 14.49
N ALA A 2 -7.92 11.31 15.35
CA ALA A 2 -7.14 10.12 14.94
C ALA A 2 -7.83 9.17 13.93
N LYS A 3 -9.16 9.03 13.98
CA LYS A 3 -9.93 8.20 13.02
C LYS A 3 -9.82 8.71 11.57
N ARG A 4 -9.88 10.03 11.34
CA ARG A 4 -9.74 10.61 9.99
C ARG A 4 -8.32 10.41 9.46
N THR A 5 -7.30 10.54 10.31
CA THR A 5 -5.90 10.32 9.94
C THR A 5 -5.63 8.87 9.51
N CYS A 6 -6.17 7.87 10.21
CA CYS A 6 -6.03 6.46 9.79
C CYS A 6 -6.65 6.22 8.41
N TRP A 7 -7.82 6.81 8.15
CA TRP A 7 -8.49 6.70 6.86
C TRP A 7 -7.67 7.34 5.73
N ILE A 8 -7.08 8.51 5.98
CA ILE A 8 -6.19 9.18 5.01
C ILE A 8 -4.97 8.30 4.71
N ILE A 9 -4.35 7.69 5.71
CA ILE A 9 -3.19 6.81 5.52
C ILE A 9 -3.54 5.57 4.68
N ILE A 10 -4.68 4.94 4.95
CA ILE A 10 -5.16 3.79 4.18
C ILE A 10 -5.43 4.19 2.72
N PHE A 11 -6.06 5.35 2.52
CA PHE A 11 -6.33 5.86 1.18
C PHE A 11 -5.04 6.19 0.42
N LEU A 12 -4.04 6.77 1.10
CA LEU A 12 -2.73 7.05 0.52
C LEU A 12 -2.00 5.76 0.13
N ALA A 13 -2.05 4.75 1.00
CA ALA A 13 -1.46 3.44 0.72
C ALA A 13 -2.15 2.74 -0.46
N LEU A 14 -3.48 2.88 -0.58
CA LEU A 14 -4.23 2.39 -1.74
C LEU A 14 -3.74 3.06 -3.04
N ALA A 15 -3.65 4.39 -3.07
CA ALA A 15 -3.18 5.12 -4.23
C ALA A 15 -1.75 4.70 -4.63
N LEU A 16 -0.87 4.54 -3.65
CA LEU A 16 0.50 4.07 -3.88
C LEU A 16 0.52 2.66 -4.47
N ASN A 17 -0.31 1.74 -3.97
CA ASN A 17 -0.41 0.38 -4.52
C ASN A 17 -0.92 0.36 -5.96
N VAL A 18 -1.87 1.22 -6.33
CA VAL A 18 -2.35 1.34 -7.72
C VAL A 18 -1.22 1.79 -8.65
N VAL A 19 -0.44 2.81 -8.25
CA VAL A 19 0.70 3.28 -9.05
C VAL A 19 1.78 2.21 -9.16
N MET A 20 2.12 1.54 -8.06
CA MET A 20 3.11 0.46 -8.08
C MET A 20 2.65 -0.72 -8.95
N LEU A 21 1.36 -1.04 -8.96
CA LEU A 21 0.83 -2.08 -9.83
C LEU A 21 0.97 -1.69 -11.30
N GLN A 22 0.65 -0.44 -11.67
CA GLN A 22 0.84 0.05 -13.03
C GLN A 22 2.31 -0.07 -13.47
N TRP A 23 3.25 0.37 -12.63
CA TRP A 23 4.69 0.27 -12.94
C TRP A 23 5.20 -1.17 -12.96
N THR A 24 4.61 -2.05 -12.15
CA THR A 24 4.92 -3.49 -12.18
C THR A 24 4.48 -4.12 -13.50
N ILE A 25 3.30 -3.76 -14.02
CA ILE A 25 2.81 -4.24 -15.32
C ILE A 25 3.70 -3.72 -16.46
N GLU A 26 4.06 -2.44 -16.42
CA GLU A 26 4.94 -1.83 -17.41
C GLU A 26 6.33 -2.47 -17.42
N ALA A 27 6.95 -2.65 -16.24
CA ALA A 27 8.21 -3.34 -16.10
C ALA A 27 8.14 -4.81 -16.56
N TYR A 28 7.03 -5.50 -16.30
CA TYR A 28 6.84 -6.88 -16.74
C TYR A 28 6.76 -6.97 -18.27
N LEU A 29 6.00 -6.06 -18.90
CA LEU A 29 5.90 -5.98 -20.37
C LEU A 29 7.21 -5.52 -21.02
N GLY A 30 7.99 -4.68 -20.34
CA GLY A 30 9.34 -4.27 -20.74
C GLY A 30 10.41 -5.34 -20.52
N HIS A 31 10.06 -6.53 -19.99
CA HIS A 31 10.99 -7.58 -19.59
C HIS A 31 12.03 -7.14 -18.52
N GLU A 32 11.72 -6.09 -17.75
CA GLU A 32 12.55 -5.55 -16.67
C GLU A 32 12.22 -6.21 -15.32
N PHE A 33 12.49 -7.51 -15.21
CA PHE A 33 12.09 -8.31 -14.04
C PHE A 33 12.68 -7.83 -12.70
N GLU A 34 13.84 -7.16 -12.73
CA GLU A 34 14.43 -6.58 -11.52
C GLU A 34 13.56 -5.43 -10.96
N LEU A 35 12.97 -4.62 -11.84
CA LEU A 35 12.04 -3.55 -11.47
C LEU A 35 10.70 -4.13 -10.99
N VAL A 36 10.20 -5.17 -11.65
CA VAL A 36 8.99 -5.91 -11.20
C VAL A 36 9.15 -6.37 -9.75
N PHE A 37 10.29 -6.97 -9.41
CA PHE A 37 10.56 -7.43 -8.05
C PHE A 37 10.61 -6.27 -7.05
N LYS A 38 11.31 -5.17 -7.40
CA LYS A 38 11.40 -3.97 -6.55
C LYS A 38 10.01 -3.37 -6.27
N TYR A 39 9.19 -3.15 -7.29
CA TYR A 39 7.85 -2.59 -7.13
C TYR A 39 6.92 -3.51 -6.35
N THR A 40 7.02 -4.82 -6.57
CA THR A 40 6.26 -5.81 -5.81
C THR A 40 6.59 -5.78 -4.32
N VAL A 41 7.88 -5.71 -3.95
CA VAL A 41 8.30 -5.59 -2.54
C VAL A 41 7.76 -4.31 -1.91
N ILE A 42 7.84 -3.17 -2.62
CA ILE A 42 7.30 -1.89 -2.13
C ILE A 42 5.78 -1.98 -1.91
N ALA A 43 5.04 -2.60 -2.84
CA ALA A 43 3.60 -2.80 -2.73
C ALA A 43 3.23 -3.68 -1.52
N ILE A 44 3.98 -4.76 -1.27
CA ILE A 44 3.78 -5.62 -0.10
C ILE A 44 4.00 -4.84 1.20
N VAL A 45 5.12 -4.11 1.31
CA VAL A 45 5.41 -3.32 2.50
C VAL A 45 4.32 -2.26 2.75
N SER A 46 3.89 -1.56 1.70
CA SER A 46 2.80 -0.57 1.81
C SER A 46 1.49 -1.22 2.26
N SER A 47 1.16 -2.40 1.75
CA SER A 47 -0.03 -3.17 2.14
C SER A 47 0.01 -3.60 3.60
N VAL A 48 1.18 -4.02 4.11
CA VAL A 48 1.38 -4.34 5.53
C VAL A 48 1.16 -3.11 6.41
N VAL A 49 1.70 -1.95 6.04
CA VAL A 49 1.49 -0.68 6.77
C VAL A 49 0.02 -0.28 6.79
N ALA A 50 -0.69 -0.44 5.66
CA ALA A 50 -2.13 -0.18 5.58
C ALA A 50 -2.94 -1.12 6.50
N LEU A 51 -2.58 -2.41 6.53
CA LEU A 51 -3.17 -3.41 7.42
C LEU A 51 -2.97 -3.07 8.89
N LEU A 52 -1.75 -2.72 9.30
CA LEU A 52 -1.46 -2.32 10.68
C LEU A 52 -2.26 -1.06 11.07
N THR A 53 -2.33 -0.09 10.17
CA THR A 53 -3.13 1.13 10.36
C THR A 53 -4.62 0.81 10.52
N LEU A 54 -5.14 -0.12 9.71
CA LEU A 54 -6.53 -0.58 9.80
C LEU A 54 -6.81 -1.31 11.13
N LEU A 55 -5.89 -2.17 11.58
CA LEU A 55 -6.00 -2.82 12.88
C LEU A 55 -5.97 -1.82 14.04
N GLN A 56 -5.12 -0.79 13.95
CA GLN A 56 -5.03 0.28 14.94
C GLN A 56 -6.32 1.12 14.96
N TRP A 57 -6.89 1.42 13.79
CA TRP A 57 -8.19 2.08 13.68
C TRP A 57 -9.30 1.26 14.34
N ARG A 58 -9.37 -0.07 14.08
CA ARG A 58 -10.32 -0.96 14.75
C ARG A 58 -10.13 -0.95 16.27
N ARG A 59 -8.90 -1.03 16.77
CA ARG A 59 -8.63 -0.98 18.22
C ARG A 59 -9.05 0.35 18.87
N LEU A 60 -8.99 1.47 18.15
CA LEU A 60 -9.44 2.78 18.62
C LEU A 60 -10.97 2.94 18.57
N GLU A 61 -11.67 2.12 17.79
CA GLU A 61 -13.12 2.17 17.67
C GLU A 61 -13.84 1.32 18.73
N TYR A 62 -13.23 0.22 19.17
CA TYR A 62 -13.76 -0.65 20.23
C TYR A 62 -13.28 -0.27 21.64
N LYS A 63 -12.77 0.95 21.84
CA LYS A 63 -12.30 1.48 23.13
C LYS A 63 -13.17 2.64 23.60
#